data_AF-A0A0P7BS96-F1
#
_entry.id   AF-A0A0P7BS96-F1
#
_cell.length_a   1.000
_cell.length_b   1.000
_cell.length_c   1.000
_cell.angle_alpha   90.00
_cell.angle_beta   90.00
_cell.angle_gamma   90.00
#
_symmetry.space_group_name_H-M   'P 1'
#
loop_
_entity.id
_entity.type
_entity.pdbx_description
1 polymer ?
#
loop_
_entity_poly.entity_id
_entity_poly.type
_entity_poly.pdbx_seq_one_letter_code
_entity_poly.pdbx_strand_id
1 'polypeptide(L)'
;MEDMLAEARGYRLSMTLAHQHLRQLPDDLADALSTNARSKLFFGVSPKDAADLARHVSPVLTQHDLARLPAWTAAARLVVNQEDTAAFTLRTRPLTPPVPGRADALREAARRHAVVPDAGRGPRGGRP
;
A
#
# COMPACT_ATOMS: atom_id res chain seq x y z
N MET A 1 8.22 11.75 -5.92
CA MET A 1 7.94 10.55 -5.07
C MET A 1 8.17 9.27 -5.84
N GLU A 2 7.80 9.21 -7.13
CA GLU A 2 8.22 8.14 -8.04
C GLU A 2 9.74 7.93 -8.04
N ASP A 3 10.51 9.03 -8.11
CA ASP A 3 11.98 9.00 -8.00
C ASP A 3 12.45 8.34 -6.69
N MET A 4 11.77 8.57 -5.57
CA MET A 4 12.15 7.98 -4.28
C MET A 4 12.01 6.46 -4.29
N LEU A 5 10.95 5.92 -4.90
CA LEU A 5 10.73 4.47 -5.00
C LEU A 5 11.69 3.82 -6.01
N ALA A 6 12.00 4.52 -7.11
CA ALA A 6 12.97 4.07 -8.09
C ALA A 6 14.41 4.09 -7.52
N GLU A 7 14.78 5.16 -6.81
CA GLU A 7 16.09 5.34 -6.18
C GLU A 7 16.30 4.43 -4.95
N ALA A 8 15.23 4.06 -4.24
CA ALA A 8 15.30 3.14 -3.09
C ALA A 8 16.01 1.82 -3.45
N ARG A 9 15.90 1.37 -4.71
CA ARG A 9 16.64 0.19 -5.21
C ARG A 9 18.15 0.42 -5.19
N GLY A 10 18.61 1.60 -5.59
CA GLY A 10 20.03 1.99 -5.55
C GLY A 10 20.59 2.04 -4.13
N TYR A 11 19.75 2.41 -3.15
CA TYR A 11 20.11 2.47 -1.74
C TYR A 11 19.92 1.17 -0.95
N ARG A 12 19.52 0.07 -1.61
CA ARG A 12 19.16 -1.22 -0.95
C ARG A 12 18.10 -1.06 0.14
N LEU A 13 17.24 -0.06 0.02
CA LEU A 13 16.15 0.18 0.96
C LEU A 13 14.99 -0.76 0.64
N SER A 14 14.52 -1.48 1.66
CA SER A 14 13.28 -2.25 1.58
C SER A 14 12.16 -1.49 2.28
N MET A 15 11.01 -1.38 1.62
CA MET A 15 9.85 -0.69 2.14
C MET A 15 8.61 -1.56 2.00
N THR A 16 7.81 -1.65 3.06
CA THR A 16 6.51 -2.34 3.06
C THR A 16 5.41 -1.31 3.18
N LEU A 17 4.49 -1.31 2.21
CA LEU A 17 3.43 -0.32 2.09
C LEU A 17 2.09 -1.04 2.15
N ALA A 18 1.17 -0.53 2.96
CA ALA A 18 -0.16 -1.08 3.13
C ALA A 18 -1.19 0.05 3.07
N HIS A 19 -2.19 -0.08 2.20
CA HIS A 19 -3.29 0.88 2.06
C HIS A 19 -4.61 0.14 1.83
N GLN A 20 -5.72 0.74 2.24
CA GLN A 20 -7.07 0.17 2.08
C GLN A 20 -7.86 0.81 0.93
N HIS A 21 -7.47 2.02 0.51
CA HIS A 21 -8.15 2.77 -0.53
C HIS A 21 -7.14 3.22 -1.59
N LEU A 22 -7.18 2.62 -2.77
CA LEU A 22 -6.32 3.00 -3.89
C LEU A 22 -6.46 4.49 -4.24
N ARG A 23 -7.69 5.02 -4.17
CA ARG A 23 -8.00 6.44 -4.46
C ARG A 23 -7.45 7.46 -3.45
N GLN A 24 -6.88 7.01 -2.33
CA GLN A 24 -6.18 7.92 -1.41
C GLN A 24 -4.73 8.16 -1.84
N LEU A 25 -4.22 7.34 -2.76
CA LEU A 25 -2.92 7.56 -3.36
C LEU A 25 -3.08 8.56 -4.52
N PRO A 26 -2.22 9.58 -4.62
CA PRO A 26 -2.05 10.34 -5.86
C PRO A 26 -1.75 9.38 -7.01
N ASP A 27 -2.25 9.66 -8.22
CA ASP A 27 -2.15 8.75 -9.37
C ASP A 27 -0.68 8.36 -9.65
N ASP A 28 0.23 9.34 -9.66
CA ASP A 28 1.68 9.10 -9.84
C ASP A 28 2.26 8.12 -8.81
N LEU A 29 1.80 8.18 -7.55
CA LEU A 29 2.25 7.27 -6.51
C LEU A 29 1.66 5.88 -6.70
N ALA A 30 0.39 5.78 -7.10
CA ALA A 30 -0.25 4.50 -7.40
C ALA A 30 0.47 3.80 -8.56
N ASP A 31 0.84 4.54 -9.60
CA ASP A 31 1.59 4.02 -10.75
C ASP A 31 3.02 3.63 -10.36
N ALA A 32 3.70 4.45 -9.56
CA ALA A 32 5.02 4.13 -9.05
C ALA A 32 5.01 2.84 -8.19
N LEU A 33 3.99 2.65 -7.34
CA LEU A 33 3.83 1.43 -6.54
C LEU A 33 3.50 0.22 -7.41
N SER A 34 2.57 0.38 -8.35
CA SER A 34 2.20 -0.63 -9.34
C SER A 34 3.42 -1.15 -10.10
N THR A 35 4.32 -0.25 -10.50
CA THR A 35 5.53 -0.54 -11.28
C THR A 35 6.67 -1.09 -10.41
N ASN A 36 6.99 -0.43 -9.29
CA ASN A 36 8.21 -0.71 -8.54
C ASN A 36 8.04 -1.74 -7.41
N ALA A 37 6.84 -1.87 -6.82
CA ALA A 37 6.60 -2.85 -5.76
C ALA A 37 6.40 -4.25 -6.37
N ARG A 38 7.50 -4.95 -6.65
CA ARG A 38 7.45 -6.25 -7.34
C ARG A 38 6.70 -7.33 -6.55
N SER A 39 6.88 -7.37 -5.24
CA SER A 39 6.07 -8.23 -4.36
C SER A 39 4.76 -7.52 -4.01
N LYS A 40 3.63 -8.15 -4.30
CA LYS A 40 2.29 -7.62 -4.10
C LYS A 40 1.44 -8.62 -3.32
N LEU A 41 0.62 -8.11 -2.41
CA LEU A 41 -0.29 -8.88 -1.60
C LEU A 41 -1.63 -8.13 -1.49
N PHE A 42 -2.71 -8.78 -1.88
CA PHE A 42 -4.06 -8.23 -1.92
C PHE A 42 -4.97 -9.07 -1.03
N PHE A 43 -5.57 -8.43 -0.02
CA PHE A 43 -6.73 -9.00 0.67
C PHE A 43 -7.99 -8.83 -0.18
N GLY A 44 -9.15 -9.24 0.33
CA GLY A 44 -10.43 -9.00 -0.36
C GLY A 44 -10.56 -7.53 -0.77
N VAL A 45 -10.70 -7.29 -2.07
CA VAL A 45 -10.75 -5.95 -2.68
C VAL A 45 -12.16 -5.64 -3.16
N SER A 46 -12.49 -4.35 -3.25
CA SER A 46 -13.77 -3.94 -3.83
C SER A 46 -13.85 -4.36 -5.31
N PRO A 47 -15.04 -4.69 -5.85
CA PRO A 47 -15.18 -5.02 -7.26
C PRO A 47 -14.64 -3.94 -8.20
N LYS A 48 -14.73 -2.67 -7.79
CA LYS A 48 -14.22 -1.52 -8.53
C LYS A 48 -12.70 -1.56 -8.66
N ASP A 49 -12.01 -1.78 -7.55
CA ASP A 49 -10.54 -1.81 -7.50
C ASP A 49 -9.97 -3.11 -8.09
N ALA A 50 -10.73 -4.20 -8.02
CA ALA A 50 -10.30 -5.51 -8.46
C ALA A 50 -9.96 -5.56 -9.97
N ALA A 51 -10.59 -4.72 -10.80
CA ALA A 51 -10.26 -4.63 -12.23
C ALA A 51 -8.81 -4.18 -12.45
N ASP A 52 -8.42 -3.10 -11.76
CA ASP A 52 -7.07 -2.55 -11.85
C ASP A 52 -6.04 -3.50 -11.25
N LEU A 53 -6.38 -4.17 -10.15
CA LEU A 53 -5.45 -5.05 -9.45
C LEU A 53 -5.26 -6.42 -10.14
N ALA A 54 -6.28 -6.92 -10.87
CA ALA A 54 -6.23 -8.22 -11.53
C ALA A 54 -5.07 -8.34 -12.53
N ARG A 55 -4.64 -7.24 -13.16
CA ARG A 55 -3.49 -7.21 -14.08
C ARG A 55 -2.19 -7.70 -13.43
N HIS A 56 -2.06 -7.59 -12.11
CA HIS A 56 -0.86 -8.01 -11.39
C HIS A 56 -0.81 -9.51 -11.09
N VAL A 57 -1.97 -10.17 -11.06
CA VAL A 57 -2.13 -11.58 -10.67
C VAL A 57 -2.63 -12.46 -11.82
N SER A 58 -2.95 -11.85 -12.96
CA SER A 58 -3.23 -12.54 -14.22
C SER A 58 -2.02 -13.38 -14.68
N PRO A 59 -2.23 -14.54 -15.31
CA PRO A 59 -3.53 -15.15 -15.66
C PRO A 59 -4.13 -16.05 -14.57
N VAL A 60 -3.44 -16.23 -13.44
CA VAL A 60 -3.80 -17.25 -12.44
C VAL A 60 -5.05 -16.87 -11.65
N LEU A 61 -5.20 -15.58 -11.33
CA LEU A 61 -6.36 -15.05 -10.61
C LEU A 61 -7.03 -13.96 -11.43
N THR A 62 -8.35 -13.90 -11.30
CA THR A 62 -9.20 -12.92 -11.99
C THR A 62 -9.65 -11.81 -11.04
N GLN A 63 -10.22 -10.75 -11.61
CA GLN A 63 -10.93 -9.72 -10.87
C GLN A 63 -12.01 -10.31 -9.94
N HIS A 64 -12.71 -11.35 -10.41
CA HIS A 64 -13.77 -12.00 -9.64
C HIS A 64 -13.20 -12.70 -8.39
N ASP A 65 -12.07 -13.38 -8.54
CA ASP A 65 -11.40 -14.08 -7.44
C ASP A 65 -10.92 -13.10 -6.38
N LEU A 66 -10.31 -11.99 -6.80
CA LEU A 66 -9.85 -10.93 -5.90
C LEU A 66 -11.00 -10.30 -5.11
N ALA A 67 -12.16 -10.09 -5.74
CA ALA A 67 -13.33 -9.52 -5.09
C ALA A 67 -14.05 -10.49 -4.13
N ARG A 68 -13.74 -11.79 -4.22
CA ARG A 68 -14.40 -12.86 -3.45
C ARG A 68 -13.43 -13.68 -2.60
N LEU A 69 -12.25 -13.13 -2.30
CA LEU A 69 -11.31 -13.80 -1.41
C LEU A 69 -11.98 -14.09 -0.06
N PRO A 70 -11.90 -15.33 0.44
CA PRO A 70 -12.44 -15.67 1.76
C PRO A 70 -11.78 -14.86 2.87
N ALA A 71 -12.44 -14.79 4.03
CA ALA A 71 -11.84 -14.21 5.22
C ALA A 71 -10.47 -14.84 5.52
N TRP A 72 -9.52 -14.00 5.93
CA TRP A 72 -8.14 -14.39 6.21
C TRP A 72 -7.42 -15.05 5.02
N THR A 73 -7.79 -14.66 3.80
CA THR A 73 -7.11 -15.09 2.57
C THR A 73 -6.60 -13.87 1.83
N ALA A 74 -5.40 -13.99 1.25
CA ALA A 74 -4.82 -12.98 0.38
C ALA A 74 -4.34 -13.62 -0.92
N ALA A 75 -4.47 -12.89 -2.03
CA ALA A 75 -3.77 -13.16 -3.26
C ALA A 75 -2.38 -12.53 -3.18
N ALA A 76 -1.35 -13.24 -3.63
CA ALA A 76 0.02 -12.79 -3.59
C ALA A 76 0.75 -13.11 -4.90
N ARG A 77 1.65 -12.21 -5.26
CA ARG A 77 2.70 -12.43 -6.27
C ARG A 77 3.98 -11.90 -5.68
N LEU A 78 4.95 -12.77 -5.44
CA LEU A 78 6.15 -12.42 -4.71
C LEU A 78 7.37 -12.49 -5.62
N VAL A 79 8.43 -11.78 -5.23
CA VAL A 79 9.77 -12.04 -5.75
C VAL A 79 10.47 -12.98 -4.79
N VAL A 80 10.86 -14.16 -5.27
CA VAL A 80 11.61 -15.17 -4.51
C VAL A 80 12.84 -15.52 -5.32
N ASN A 81 14.03 -15.51 -4.69
CA ASN A 81 15.31 -15.73 -5.39
C ASN A 81 15.50 -14.87 -6.65
N GLN A 82 15.07 -13.60 -6.58
CA GLN A 82 15.10 -12.62 -7.69
C GLN A 82 14.13 -12.87 -8.85
N GLU A 83 13.34 -13.93 -8.77
CA GLU A 83 12.35 -14.30 -9.79
C GLU A 83 10.94 -14.00 -9.31
N ASP A 84 10.07 -13.58 -10.24
CA ASP A 84 8.64 -13.44 -9.95
C ASP A 84 8.01 -14.82 -9.84
N THR A 85 7.28 -15.07 -8.76
CA THR A 85 6.41 -16.23 -8.68
C THR A 85 5.20 -16.05 -9.60
N ALA A 86 4.57 -17.15 -10.00
CA ALA A 86 3.16 -17.10 -10.40
C ALA A 86 2.32 -16.54 -9.24
N ALA A 87 1.15 -15.99 -9.53
CA ALA A 87 0.25 -15.57 -8.46
C ALA A 87 -0.32 -16.81 -7.74
N PHE A 88 -0.53 -16.68 -6.44
CA PHE A 88 -1.09 -17.74 -5.60
C PHE A 88 -1.92 -17.13 -4.46
N THR A 89 -2.69 -17.95 -3.77
CA THR A 89 -3.39 -17.52 -2.55
C THR A 89 -2.71 -18.07 -1.31
N LEU A 90 -2.76 -17.30 -0.23
CA LEU A 90 -2.26 -17.68 1.08
C LEU A 90 -3.33 -17.42 2.14
N ARG A 91 -3.32 -18.25 3.20
CA ARG A 91 -4.15 -18.03 4.39
C ARG A 91 -3.35 -17.28 5.44
N THR A 92 -3.92 -16.20 5.94
CA THR A 92 -3.37 -15.45 7.05
C THR A 92 -3.88 -15.99 8.38
N ARG A 93 -3.10 -15.75 9.43
CA ARG A 93 -3.55 -16.04 10.79
C ARG A 93 -4.58 -15.00 11.19
N PRO A 94 -5.59 -15.37 12.00
CA PRO A 94 -6.51 -14.39 12.56
C PRO A 94 -5.72 -13.36 13.39
N LEU A 95 -6.20 -12.12 13.39
CA LEU A 95 -5.64 -11.08 14.26
C LEU A 95 -5.79 -11.51 15.72
N THR A 96 -4.71 -11.34 16.48
CA THR A 96 -4.75 -11.46 17.94
C THR A 96 -5.79 -10.48 18.49
N PRO A 97 -6.49 -10.81 19.59
CA PRO A 97 -7.44 -9.91 20.21
C PRO A 97 -6.87 -8.50 20.38
N PRO A 98 -7.68 -7.44 20.16
CA PRO A 98 -7.22 -6.08 20.30
C PRO A 98 -6.69 -5.87 21.72
N VAL A 99 -5.52 -5.24 21.84
CA VAL A 99 -4.98 -4.85 23.14
C VAL A 99 -5.79 -3.63 23.62
N PRO A 100 -6.52 -3.73 24.75
CA PRO A 100 -7.31 -2.61 25.26
C PRO A 100 -6.46 -1.35 25.44
N GLY A 101 -6.96 -0.19 25.04
CA GLY A 101 -6.27 1.10 25.14
C GLY A 101 -5.13 1.35 24.14
N ARG A 102 -4.70 0.34 23.36
CA ARG A 102 -3.59 0.50 22.39
C ARG A 102 -3.90 1.49 21.28
N ALA A 103 -5.15 1.54 20.82
CA ALA A 103 -5.57 2.51 19.81
C ALA A 103 -5.44 3.95 20.32
N ASP A 104 -5.82 4.21 21.57
CA ASP A 104 -5.72 5.54 22.17
C ASP A 104 -4.27 5.93 22.43
N ALA A 105 -3.44 4.99 22.91
CA ALA A 105 -2.00 5.20 23.06
C ALA A 105 -1.32 5.53 21.72
N LEU A 106 -1.71 4.85 20.63
CA LEU A 106 -1.20 5.13 19.28
C LEU A 106 -1.66 6.50 18.77
N ARG A 107 -2.93 6.88 18.97
CA ARG A 107 -3.42 8.22 18.60
C ARG A 107 -2.70 9.31 19.36
N GLU A 108 -2.44 9.11 20.65
CA GLU A 108 -1.73 10.07 21.48
C GLU A 108 -0.26 10.19 21.09
N ALA A 109 0.42 9.06 20.86
CA ALA A 109 1.78 9.07 20.32
C ALA A 109 1.84 9.76 18.95
N ALA A 110 0.89 9.46 18.06
CA ALA A 110 0.80 10.10 16.75
C ALA A 110 0.61 11.62 16.87
N ARG A 111 -0.26 12.10 17.78
CA ARG A 111 -0.41 13.55 18.03
C ARG A 111 0.87 14.20 18.52
N ARG A 112 1.61 13.55 19.42
CA ARG A 112 2.89 14.07 19.94
C ARG A 112 4.01 14.10 18.89
N HIS A 113 3.97 13.20 17.91
CA HIS A 113 5.01 13.05 16.90
C HIS A 113 4.61 13.58 15.51
N ALA A 114 3.36 14.00 15.32
CA ALA A 114 2.91 14.58 14.06
C ALA A 114 3.60 15.94 13.85
N VAL A 115 4.49 16.00 12.87
CA VAL A 115 5.01 17.25 12.34
C VAL A 115 3.85 17.96 11.66
N VAL A 116 3.40 19.09 12.22
CA VAL A 116 2.44 19.98 11.56
C VAL A 116 3.12 20.54 10.31
N PRO A 117 2.60 20.32 9.08
CA PRO A 117 3.14 20.98 7.91
C PRO A 117 2.97 22.49 8.10
N ASP A 118 4.03 23.26 7.87
CA ASP A 118 3.99 24.72 7.92
C ASP A 118 3.00 25.25 6.87
N ALA A 119 1.77 25.49 7.30
CA ALA A 119 0.76 26.13 6.48
C ALA A 119 0.99 27.65 6.52
N GLY A 120 1.87 28.14 5.65
CA GLY A 120 1.76 29.51 5.12
C GLY A 120 2.98 30.40 5.29
N ARG A 121 3.79 30.49 4.22
CA ARG A 121 4.46 31.74 3.86
C ARG A 121 4.04 32.15 2.45
N GLY A 122 2.85 32.74 2.33
CA GLY A 122 2.47 33.50 1.14
C GLY A 122 3.43 34.69 0.94
N PRO A 123 3.69 35.12 -0.31
CA PRO A 123 4.63 36.20 -0.59
C PRO A 123 4.09 37.51 0.00
N ARG A 124 4.86 38.11 0.93
CA ARG A 124 4.55 39.44 1.46
C ARG A 124 4.64 40.44 0.31
N GLY A 125 3.49 40.96 -0.12
CA GLY A 125 3.40 42.03 -1.10
C GLY A 125 4.19 43.24 -0.65
N GLY A 126 5.16 43.65 -1.48
CA GLY A 126 5.84 44.93 -1.37
C GLY A 126 5.15 45.96 -2.26
N ARG A 127 4.62 47.01 -1.64
CA ARG A 127 4.50 48.38 -2.15
C ARG A 127 4.16 49.29 -0.95
N PRO A 128 4.59 50.55 -0.94
CA PRO A 128 4.04 51.57 -1.84
C PRO A 128 4.91 51.89 -3.06
#